data_AF-A0A0J1BCN8-F1
#
_entry.id   AF-A0A0J1BCN8-F1
#
_cell.length_a   1.000
_cell.length_b   1.000
_cell.length_c   1.000
_cell.angle_alpha   90.00
_cell.angle_beta   90.00
_cell.angle_gamma   90.00
#
_symmetry.space_group_name_H-M   'P 1'
#
loop_
_entity.id
_entity.type
_entity.pdbx_description
1 polymer ?
#
loop_
_entity_poly.entity_id
_entity_poly.type
_entity_poly.pdbx_seq_one_letter_code
_entity_poly.pdbx_strand_id
1 'polypeptide(L)'
;MPGEAHDWTTSFRGLSAAPFDKDVANALLKPLSPEDVEMKPDGLLYLPEIKYRRTLNAAFGPGGWGMAPRGETHIGPRIVSREWGLVCLGRLVAIARGEQEYFDPSGIPTATEACKSNALMRCCKDLGIASELWDPRFIREFKAKHCVEAMVEHVTQKKKRKLWRRKDQKFEYPYKEIGVVPK
;
A
#
# COMPACT_ATOMS: atom_id res chain seq x y z
N MET A 1 -36.26 -10.14 -4.34
CA MET A 1 -36.39 -8.68 -4.51
C MET A 1 -35.00 -8.12 -4.73
N PRO A 2 -34.75 -7.21 -5.69
CA PRO A 2 -33.47 -6.54 -5.80
C PRO A 2 -33.24 -5.83 -4.46
N GLY A 3 -32.21 -6.29 -3.72
CA GLY A 3 -32.02 -6.00 -2.30
C GLY A 3 -31.93 -4.51 -2.01
N GLU A 4 -32.41 -4.12 -0.83
CA GLU A 4 -32.26 -2.77 -0.28
C GLU A 4 -30.85 -2.24 -0.58
N ALA A 5 -30.78 -1.07 -1.21
CA ALA A 5 -29.52 -0.37 -1.39
C ALA A 5 -28.94 -0.05 -0.01
N HIS A 6 -27.93 -0.81 0.41
CA HIS A 6 -27.28 -0.60 1.69
C HIS A 6 -26.30 0.57 1.60
N ASP A 7 -26.48 1.53 2.50
CA ASP A 7 -25.57 2.67 2.61
C ASP A 7 -24.28 2.28 3.33
N TRP A 8 -23.19 2.15 2.57
CA TRP A 8 -21.87 1.82 3.09
C TRP A 8 -21.13 2.99 3.76
N THR A 9 -21.66 4.21 3.68
CA THR A 9 -21.02 5.40 4.26
C THR A 9 -20.96 5.34 5.79
N THR A 10 -21.88 4.61 6.42
CA THR A 10 -21.99 4.48 7.88
C THR A 10 -22.12 3.03 8.38
N SER A 11 -22.55 2.09 7.53
CA SER A 11 -22.84 0.71 7.93
C SER A 11 -21.61 -0.09 8.38
N PHE A 12 -21.82 -1.04 9.31
CA PHE A 12 -20.85 -2.06 9.75
C PHE A 12 -21.26 -3.48 9.32
N ARG A 13 -22.16 -3.61 8.35
CA ARG A 13 -22.75 -4.88 7.95
C ARG A 13 -21.70 -5.93 7.58
N GLY A 14 -21.85 -7.13 8.14
CA GLY A 14 -21.02 -8.29 7.82
C GLY A 14 -19.64 -8.31 8.46
N LEU A 15 -19.26 -7.23 9.17
CA LEU A 15 -18.01 -7.17 9.91
C LEU A 15 -17.97 -8.28 10.96
N SER A 16 -16.91 -9.09 10.94
CA SER A 16 -16.72 -10.21 11.88
C SER A 16 -17.84 -11.26 11.90
N ALA A 17 -18.72 -11.31 10.90
CA ALA A 17 -19.87 -12.22 10.91
C ALA A 17 -19.48 -13.68 10.66
N ALA A 18 -18.49 -13.91 9.78
CA ALA A 18 -17.96 -15.23 9.45
C ALA A 18 -16.61 -15.09 8.71
N PRO A 19 -15.72 -16.10 8.75
CA PRO A 19 -14.53 -16.14 7.91
C PRO A 19 -14.88 -16.19 6.42
N PHE A 20 -13.89 -15.93 5.56
CA PHE A 20 -13.99 -16.25 4.13
C PHE A 20 -13.71 -17.74 3.89
N ASP A 21 -14.16 -18.24 2.75
CA ASP A 21 -13.89 -19.62 2.33
C ASP A 21 -12.38 -19.89 2.23
N LYS A 22 -12.00 -21.15 2.37
CA LYS A 22 -10.59 -21.55 2.43
C LYS A 22 -9.79 -21.12 1.20
N ASP A 23 -10.39 -21.18 0.01
CA ASP A 23 -9.72 -20.78 -1.23
C ASP A 23 -9.46 -19.27 -1.30
N VAL A 24 -10.42 -18.46 -0.81
CA VAL A 24 -10.28 -17.01 -0.65
C VAL A 24 -9.16 -16.71 0.34
N ALA A 25 -9.19 -17.36 1.51
CA ALA A 25 -8.16 -17.19 2.54
C ALA A 25 -6.76 -17.55 2.02
N ASN A 26 -6.63 -18.66 1.28
CA ASN A 26 -5.38 -19.07 0.66
C ASN A 26 -4.86 -18.04 -0.36
N ALA A 27 -5.75 -17.43 -1.15
CA ALA A 27 -5.38 -16.38 -2.09
C ALA A 27 -4.90 -15.10 -1.38
N LEU A 28 -5.59 -14.70 -0.31
CA LEU A 28 -5.26 -13.50 0.48
C LEU A 28 -3.93 -13.64 1.24
N LEU A 29 -3.69 -14.82 1.82
CA LEU A 29 -2.53 -15.14 2.65
C LEU A 29 -1.33 -15.67 1.85
N LYS A 30 -1.37 -15.57 0.51
CA LYS A 30 -0.27 -16.00 -0.34
C LYS A 30 1.02 -15.25 0.04
N PRO A 31 2.14 -15.95 0.29
CA PRO A 31 3.43 -15.32 0.57
C PRO A 31 3.86 -14.37 -0.54
N LEU A 32 4.55 -13.29 -0.18
CA LEU A 32 5.06 -12.33 -1.14
C LEU A 32 6.19 -12.93 -2.00
N SER A 33 6.14 -12.68 -3.30
CA SER A 33 7.31 -12.88 -4.15
C SER A 33 8.35 -11.82 -3.82
N PRO A 34 9.64 -12.17 -3.61
CA PRO A 34 10.67 -11.18 -3.39
C PRO A 34 10.82 -10.16 -4.51
N GLU A 35 10.44 -10.51 -5.74
CA GLU A 35 10.46 -9.62 -6.90
C GLU A 35 9.37 -8.54 -6.85
N ASP A 36 8.33 -8.74 -6.04
CA ASP A 36 7.20 -7.80 -5.93
C ASP A 36 7.39 -6.75 -4.84
N VAL A 37 8.35 -6.96 -3.94
CA VAL A 37 8.61 -6.07 -2.80
C VAL A 37 9.55 -4.95 -3.21
N GLU A 38 9.06 -3.72 -3.25
CA GLU A 38 9.88 -2.56 -3.56
C GLU A 38 10.48 -1.93 -2.30
N MET A 39 11.45 -1.03 -2.50
CA MET A 39 12.09 -0.31 -1.39
C MET A 39 12.24 1.16 -1.70
N LYS A 40 11.86 2.00 -0.73
CA LYS A 40 12.11 3.44 -0.78
C LYS A 40 13.56 3.77 -0.40
N PRO A 41 14.07 4.95 -0.81
CA PRO A 41 15.44 5.38 -0.47
C PRO A 41 15.73 5.50 1.03
N ASP A 42 14.71 5.65 1.87
CA ASP A 42 14.81 5.65 3.33
C ASP A 42 14.91 4.24 3.94
N GLY A 43 14.79 3.20 3.11
CA GLY A 43 14.84 1.80 3.51
C GLY A 43 13.48 1.21 3.89
N LEU A 44 12.37 1.91 3.69
CA LEU A 44 11.04 1.33 3.88
C LEU A 44 10.73 0.34 2.76
N LEU A 45 10.46 -0.91 3.11
CA LEU A 45 9.94 -1.91 2.18
C LEU A 45 8.44 -1.66 1.96
N TYR A 46 7.97 -1.80 0.73
CA TYR A 46 6.56 -1.66 0.41
C TYR A 46 6.16 -2.60 -0.73
N LEU A 47 4.88 -2.97 -0.75
CA LEU A 47 4.29 -3.67 -1.88
C LEU A 47 3.59 -2.63 -2.77
N PRO A 48 3.82 -2.60 -4.10
CA PRO A 48 3.11 -1.71 -5.00
C PRO A 48 1.59 -1.92 -4.96
N GLU A 49 0.83 -0.83 -5.04
CA GLU A 49 -0.65 -0.83 -4.95
C GLU A 49 -1.33 -1.86 -5.86
N ILE A 50 -0.83 -2.00 -7.09
CA ILE A 50 -1.37 -2.94 -8.09
C ILE A 50 -1.37 -4.38 -7.58
N LYS A 51 -0.41 -4.76 -6.73
CA LYS A 51 -0.31 -6.13 -6.20
C LYS A 51 -1.43 -6.42 -5.21
N TYR A 52 -1.80 -5.46 -4.36
CA TYR A 52 -2.99 -5.59 -3.49
C TYR A 52 -4.25 -5.80 -4.31
N ARG A 53 -4.47 -4.99 -5.36
CA ARG A 53 -5.63 -5.12 -6.24
C ARG A 53 -5.67 -6.47 -6.96
N ARG A 54 -4.52 -6.98 -7.39
CA ARG A 54 -4.41 -8.31 -8.01
C ARG A 54 -4.74 -9.42 -7.02
N THR A 55 -4.29 -9.33 -5.77
CA THR A 55 -4.64 -10.27 -4.71
C THR A 55 -6.14 -10.23 -4.42
N LEU A 56 -6.75 -9.05 -4.31
CA LEU A 56 -8.20 -8.91 -4.13
C LEU A 56 -8.99 -9.48 -5.33
N ASN A 57 -8.54 -9.23 -6.56
CA ASN A 57 -9.16 -9.82 -7.75
C ASN A 57 -9.02 -11.34 -7.80
N ALA A 58 -7.89 -11.89 -7.38
CA ALA A 58 -7.69 -13.34 -7.29
C ALA A 58 -8.56 -13.98 -6.20
N ALA A 59 -8.74 -13.28 -5.07
CA ALA A 59 -9.50 -13.77 -3.93
C ALA A 59 -11.02 -13.63 -4.11
N PHE A 60 -11.50 -12.50 -4.65
CA PHE A 60 -12.93 -12.16 -4.69
C PHE A 60 -13.50 -12.03 -6.10
N GLY A 61 -12.66 -11.99 -7.13
CA GLY A 61 -13.07 -11.69 -8.50
C GLY A 61 -13.32 -10.19 -8.76
N PRO A 62 -13.19 -9.72 -10.01
CA PRO A 62 -13.62 -8.38 -10.41
C PRO A 62 -15.10 -8.15 -10.08
N GLY A 63 -15.42 -7.04 -9.42
CA GLY A 63 -16.78 -6.74 -8.94
C GLY A 63 -17.13 -7.36 -7.58
N GLY A 64 -16.31 -8.28 -7.06
CA GLY A 64 -16.50 -8.90 -5.75
C GLY A 64 -15.97 -8.09 -4.56
N TRP A 65 -15.33 -6.94 -4.82
CA TRP A 65 -14.83 -6.04 -3.77
C TRP A 65 -14.90 -4.57 -4.22
N GLY A 66 -14.89 -3.65 -3.26
CA GLY A 66 -14.91 -2.21 -3.52
C GLY A 66 -14.56 -1.37 -2.30
N MET A 67 -14.17 -0.12 -2.56
CA MET A 67 -13.90 0.88 -1.52
C MET A 67 -15.09 1.83 -1.43
N ALA A 68 -15.81 1.76 -0.31
CA ALA A 68 -16.89 2.66 0.01
C ALA A 68 -16.36 3.94 0.66
N PRO A 69 -16.65 5.13 0.11
CA PRO A 69 -16.25 6.38 0.74
C PRO A 69 -17.01 6.57 2.07
N ARG A 70 -16.29 6.97 3.13
CA ARG A 70 -16.89 7.28 4.43
C ARG A 70 -16.50 8.70 4.87
N GLY A 71 -17.49 9.45 5.35
CA GLY A 71 -17.33 10.86 5.68
C GLY A 71 -16.98 11.76 4.48
N GLU A 72 -16.78 13.04 4.78
CA GLU A 72 -16.37 14.05 3.80
C GLU A 72 -14.88 13.94 3.47
N THR A 73 -14.53 14.32 2.24
CA THR A 73 -13.12 14.46 1.85
C THR A 73 -12.56 15.73 2.48
N HIS A 74 -11.56 15.59 3.36
CA HIS A 74 -10.82 16.72 3.90
C HIS A 74 -9.74 17.15 2.90
N ILE A 75 -9.84 18.38 2.37
CA ILE A 75 -8.85 19.00 1.51
C ILE A 75 -8.16 20.10 2.32
N GLY A 76 -7.00 19.79 2.89
CA GLY A 76 -6.13 20.76 3.55
C GLY A 76 -5.11 21.35 2.56
N PRO A 77 -4.32 22.37 2.95
CA PRO A 77 -3.48 23.13 2.00
C PRO A 77 -2.50 22.32 1.14
N ARG A 78 -2.06 21.14 1.62
CA ARG A 78 -1.12 20.24 0.93
C ARG A 78 -1.46 18.76 1.10
N ILE A 79 -2.68 18.44 1.52
CA ILE A 79 -3.07 17.05 1.81
C ILE A 79 -4.56 16.82 1.56
N VAL A 80 -4.87 15.68 0.95
CA VAL A 80 -6.24 15.15 0.86
C VAL A 80 -6.33 13.97 1.81
N SER A 81 -7.37 13.90 2.63
CA SER A 81 -7.63 12.77 3.51
C SER A 81 -9.11 12.39 3.55
N ARG A 82 -9.40 11.09 3.62
CA ARG A 82 -10.77 10.58 3.73
C ARG A 82 -10.77 9.19 4.37
N GLU A 83 -11.82 8.86 5.10
CA GLU A 83 -12.09 7.50 5.53
C GLU A 83 -12.69 6.66 4.39
N TRP A 84 -12.31 5.39 4.34
CA TRP A 84 -12.88 4.44 3.41
C TRP A 84 -13.15 3.10 4.10
N GLY A 85 -14.24 2.45 3.70
CA GLY A 85 -14.53 1.06 4.06
C GLY A 85 -14.20 0.12 2.89
N LEU A 86 -13.38 -0.90 3.12
CA LEU A 86 -13.23 -2.01 2.19
C LEU A 86 -14.41 -2.97 2.36
N VAL A 87 -15.13 -3.20 1.27
CA VAL A 87 -16.25 -4.15 1.21
C VAL A 87 -15.84 -5.30 0.30
N CYS A 88 -15.98 -6.53 0.77
CA CYS A 88 -15.71 -7.75 0.00
C CYS A 88 -16.92 -8.69 0.10
N LEU A 89 -17.46 -9.11 -1.05
CA LEU A 89 -18.61 -10.00 -1.16
C LEU A 89 -19.80 -9.56 -0.28
N GLY A 90 -20.10 -8.25 -0.31
CA GLY A 90 -21.21 -7.67 0.45
C GLY A 90 -21.00 -7.57 1.96
N ARG A 91 -19.76 -7.69 2.46
CA ARG A 91 -19.39 -7.53 3.87
C ARG A 91 -18.36 -6.42 4.04
N LEU A 92 -18.54 -5.56 5.04
CA LEU A 92 -17.48 -4.67 5.50
C LEU A 92 -16.35 -5.51 6.08
N VAL A 93 -15.14 -5.28 5.59
CA VAL A 93 -13.93 -5.97 6.01
C VAL A 93 -13.10 -5.12 6.95
N ALA A 94 -12.85 -3.88 6.55
CA ALA A 94 -11.97 -2.97 7.28
C ALA A 94 -12.35 -1.53 6.96
N ILE A 95 -12.00 -0.63 7.88
CA ILE A 95 -12.11 0.81 7.70
C ILE A 95 -10.73 1.40 7.93
N ALA A 96 -10.29 2.26 7.01
CA ALA A 96 -9.04 2.98 7.17
C ALA A 96 -9.16 4.39 6.62
N ARG A 97 -8.39 5.30 7.22
CA ARG A 97 -8.19 6.63 6.68
C ARG A 97 -7.05 6.61 5.65
N GLY A 98 -7.38 7.05 4.45
CA GLY A 98 -6.41 7.34 3.40
C GLY A 98 -5.97 8.78 3.47
N GLU A 99 -4.74 9.02 3.02
CA GLU A 99 -4.20 10.36 2.88
C GLU A 99 -3.22 10.42 1.71
N GLN A 100 -3.13 11.59 1.09
CA GLN A 100 -2.17 11.87 0.04
C GLN A 100 -1.77 13.34 0.06
N GLU A 101 -0.47 13.60 0.12
CA GLU A 101 0.08 14.94 -0.05
C GLU A 101 0.03 15.40 -1.51
N TYR A 102 -0.13 16.70 -1.70
CA TYR A 102 -0.05 17.36 -2.99
C TYR A 102 0.66 18.72 -2.87
N PHE A 103 1.29 19.17 -3.95
CA PHE A 103 2.08 20.41 -3.95
C PHE A 103 1.37 21.58 -4.62
N ASP A 104 0.50 21.29 -5.59
CA ASP A 104 -0.26 22.27 -6.35
C ASP A 104 -1.76 21.90 -6.36
N PRO A 105 -2.68 22.87 -6.20
CA PRO A 105 -4.12 22.60 -6.21
C PRO A 105 -4.64 21.89 -7.46
N SER A 106 -4.01 22.04 -8.62
CA SER A 106 -4.37 21.28 -9.83
C SER A 106 -4.16 19.77 -9.67
N GLY A 107 -3.35 19.34 -8.69
CA GLY A 107 -3.10 17.95 -8.33
C GLY A 107 -4.16 17.31 -7.42
N ILE A 108 -5.16 18.05 -6.95
CA ILE A 108 -6.21 17.54 -6.04
C ILE A 108 -6.95 16.31 -6.60
N PRO A 109 -7.33 16.23 -7.88
CA PRO A 109 -7.98 15.04 -8.44
C PRO A 109 -7.12 13.78 -8.31
N THR A 110 -5.84 13.88 -8.70
CA THR A 110 -4.88 12.78 -8.56
C THR A 110 -4.65 12.40 -7.10
N ALA A 111 -4.56 13.41 -6.22
CA ALA A 111 -4.40 13.18 -4.79
C ALA A 111 -5.62 12.47 -4.17
N THR A 112 -6.83 12.74 -4.68
CA THR A 112 -8.06 12.09 -4.24
C THR A 112 -8.08 10.60 -4.61
N GLU A 113 -7.65 10.23 -5.82
CA GLU A 113 -7.51 8.82 -6.21
C GLU A 113 -6.42 8.11 -5.41
N ALA A 114 -5.27 8.75 -5.21
CA ALA A 114 -4.18 8.20 -4.40
C ALA A 114 -4.56 8.06 -2.91
N CYS A 115 -5.38 8.97 -2.37
CA CYS A 115 -5.95 8.85 -1.03
C CYS A 115 -6.78 7.56 -0.87
N LYS A 116 -7.63 7.23 -1.86
CA LYS A 116 -8.39 5.97 -1.90
C LYS A 116 -7.48 4.75 -1.94
N SER A 117 -6.45 4.78 -2.79
CA SER A 117 -5.45 3.71 -2.90
C SER A 117 -4.66 3.51 -1.60
N ASN A 118 -4.32 4.59 -0.91
CA ASN A 118 -3.66 4.55 0.38
C ASN A 118 -4.54 3.83 1.42
N ALA A 119 -5.82 4.18 1.51
CA ALA A 119 -6.77 3.52 2.40
C ALA A 119 -6.94 2.02 2.05
N LEU A 120 -6.97 1.68 0.76
CA LEU A 120 -7.10 0.31 0.28
C LEU A 120 -5.98 -0.57 0.83
N MET A 121 -4.73 -0.12 0.69
CA MET A 121 -3.57 -0.88 1.18
C MET A 121 -3.62 -1.08 2.70
N ARG A 122 -4.07 -0.07 3.45
CA ARG A 122 -4.25 -0.17 4.91
C ARG A 122 -5.33 -1.19 5.26
N CYS A 123 -6.49 -1.15 4.60
CA CYS A 123 -7.57 -2.12 4.78
C CYS A 123 -7.13 -3.55 4.45
N CYS A 124 -6.30 -3.74 3.43
CA CYS A 124 -5.80 -5.05 3.02
C CYS A 124 -4.93 -5.73 4.10
N LYS A 125 -4.39 -4.96 5.05
CA LYS A 125 -3.64 -5.52 6.19
C LYS A 125 -4.51 -6.40 7.07
N ASP A 126 -5.77 -6.02 7.29
CA ASP A 126 -6.72 -6.79 8.11
C ASP A 126 -7.14 -8.10 7.44
N LEU A 127 -6.98 -8.20 6.10
CA LEU A 127 -7.13 -9.45 5.34
C LEU A 127 -5.86 -10.32 5.35
N GLY A 128 -4.76 -9.84 5.94
CA GLY A 128 -3.47 -10.53 6.00
C GLY A 128 -2.59 -10.37 4.75
N ILE A 129 -3.02 -9.60 3.75
CA ILE A 129 -2.25 -9.35 2.52
C ILE A 129 -0.96 -8.60 2.89
N ALA A 130 0.18 -9.12 2.43
CA ALA A 130 1.50 -8.51 2.62
C ALA A 130 1.89 -8.29 4.09
N SER A 131 1.32 -9.07 5.02
CA SER A 131 1.59 -8.99 6.46
C SER A 131 3.07 -9.13 6.81
N GLU A 132 3.83 -9.86 6.00
CA GLU A 132 5.29 -10.03 6.09
C GLU A 132 6.07 -8.70 6.11
N LEU A 133 5.57 -7.66 5.43
CA LEU A 133 6.20 -6.33 5.42
C LEU A 133 6.17 -5.61 6.77
N TRP A 134 5.47 -6.16 7.75
CA TRP A 134 5.40 -5.67 9.12
C TRP A 134 6.17 -6.55 10.11
N ASP A 135 6.71 -7.69 9.67
CA ASP A 135 7.53 -8.56 10.51
C ASP A 135 9.00 -8.05 10.52
N PRO A 136 9.53 -7.62 11.69
CA PRO A 136 10.91 -7.18 11.79
C PRO A 136 11.94 -8.25 11.39
N ARG A 137 11.62 -9.55 11.48
CA ARG A 137 12.49 -10.64 11.01
C ARG A 137 12.52 -10.67 9.49
N PHE A 138 11.36 -10.71 8.84
CA PHE A 138 11.26 -10.63 7.37
C PHE A 138 11.99 -9.40 6.83
N ILE A 139 11.75 -8.20 7.38
CA ILE A 139 12.40 -6.96 6.92
C ILE A 139 13.93 -7.06 6.99
N ARG A 140 14.48 -7.58 8.09
CA ARG A 140 15.94 -7.72 8.27
C ARG A 140 16.53 -8.72 7.28
N GLU A 141 15.90 -9.88 7.13
CA GLU A 141 16.36 -10.91 6.21
C GLU A 141 16.24 -10.46 4.75
N PHE A 142 15.13 -9.83 4.39
CA PHE A 142 14.88 -9.30 3.05
C PHE A 142 15.92 -8.25 2.70
N LYS A 143 16.16 -7.27 3.59
CA LYS A 143 17.21 -6.25 3.38
C LYS A 143 18.59 -6.88 3.23
N ALA A 144 18.92 -7.88 4.05
CA ALA A 144 20.21 -8.54 3.97
C ALA A 144 20.43 -9.27 2.62
N LYS A 145 19.38 -9.92 2.12
CA LYS A 145 19.40 -10.75 0.90
C LYS A 145 19.25 -9.90 -0.38
N HIS A 146 18.33 -8.95 -0.42
CA HIS A 146 17.88 -8.27 -1.65
C HIS A 146 18.20 -6.77 -1.72
N CYS A 147 18.66 -6.15 -0.62
CA CYS A 147 18.88 -4.70 -0.57
C CYS A 147 20.35 -4.36 -0.25
N VAL A 148 20.70 -3.10 -0.50
CA VAL A 148 22.00 -2.54 -0.16
C VAL A 148 21.84 -1.09 0.30
N GLU A 149 22.59 -0.73 1.35
CA GLU A 149 22.80 0.65 1.74
C GLU A 149 24.05 1.18 1.01
N ALA A 150 23.90 2.30 0.31
CA ALA A 150 24.98 2.88 -0.47
C ALA A 150 25.12 4.37 -0.16
N MET A 151 26.36 4.84 -0.22
CA MET A 151 26.65 6.25 -0.20
C MET A 151 26.38 6.81 -1.60
N VAL A 152 25.55 7.84 -1.66
CA VAL A 152 25.23 8.56 -2.89
C VAL A 152 25.64 10.02 -2.79
N GLU A 153 25.92 10.63 -3.93
CA GLU A 153 26.17 12.06 -4.08
C GLU A 153 25.07 12.68 -4.96
N HIS A 154 24.50 13.80 -4.51
CA HIS A 154 23.59 14.59 -5.32
C HIS A 154 24.37 15.28 -6.45
N VAL A 155 24.01 15.03 -7.71
CA VAL A 155 24.81 15.45 -8.88
C VAL A 155 25.06 16.96 -8.92
N THR A 156 24.05 17.77 -8.65
CA THR A 156 24.15 19.25 -8.64
C THR A 156 24.64 19.82 -7.30
N GLN A 157 24.04 19.41 -6.18
CA GLN A 157 24.37 19.96 -4.85
C GLN A 157 25.68 19.42 -4.25
N LYS A 158 26.27 18.36 -4.82
CA LYS A 158 27.46 17.64 -4.30
C LYS A 158 27.34 17.15 -2.86
N LYS A 159 26.13 17.11 -2.31
CA LYS A 159 25.84 16.61 -0.96
C LYS A 159 25.84 15.09 -0.98
N LYS A 160 26.57 14.49 -0.03
CA LYS A 160 26.63 13.03 0.14
C LYS A 160 25.65 12.59 1.23
N ARG A 161 25.00 11.45 1.02
CA ARG A 161 24.11 10.81 2.01
C ARG A 161 24.06 9.30 1.81
N LYS A 162 23.64 8.57 2.84
CA LYS A 162 23.33 7.13 2.72
C LYS A 162 21.89 6.97 2.27
N LEU A 163 21.66 6.14 1.26
CA LEU A 163 20.33 5.74 0.81
C LEU A 163 20.29 4.23 0.60
N TRP A 164 19.08 3.69 0.67
CA TRP A 164 18.80 2.30 0.38
C TRP A 164 18.32 2.11 -1.06
N ARG A 165 18.71 1.00 -1.68
CA ARG A 165 18.13 0.52 -2.94
C ARG A 165 18.10 -1.00 -2.99
N ARG A 166 17.25 -1.57 -3.85
CA ARG A 166 17.35 -3.00 -4.17
C ARG A 166 18.66 -3.27 -4.92
N LYS A 167 19.20 -4.48 -4.79
CA LYS A 167 20.46 -4.88 -5.42
C LYS A 167 20.36 -4.91 -6.95
N ASP A 168 19.18 -5.24 -7.47
CA ASP A 168 18.83 -5.30 -8.90
C ASP A 168 18.49 -3.93 -9.51
N GLN A 169 18.36 -2.88 -8.68
CA GLN A 169 18.07 -1.52 -9.11
C GLN A 169 19.29 -0.61 -8.94
N LYS A 170 19.28 0.54 -9.63
CA LYS A 170 20.28 1.61 -9.49
C LYS A 170 19.61 2.86 -8.96
N PHE A 171 20.38 3.74 -8.33
CA PHE A 171 19.86 5.08 -8.04
C PHE A 171 19.61 5.85 -9.33
N GLU A 172 18.49 6.55 -9.35
CA GLU A 172 18.13 7.47 -10.43
C GLU A 172 18.61 8.89 -10.14
N TYR A 173 18.62 9.73 -11.18
CA TYR A 173 18.85 11.16 -11.02
C TYR A 173 17.89 11.74 -9.96
N PRO A 174 18.34 12.57 -9.02
CA PRO A 174 19.61 13.31 -9.01
C PRO A 174 20.75 12.64 -8.25
N TYR A 175 20.66 11.36 -7.90
CA TYR A 175 21.64 10.69 -7.06
C TYR A 175 22.57 9.78 -7.88
N LYS A 176 23.88 9.89 -7.61
CA LYS A 176 24.91 9.00 -8.16
C LYS A 176 25.53 8.18 -7.04
N GLU A 177 25.59 6.87 -7.20
CA GLU A 177 26.28 5.98 -6.27
C GLU A 177 27.79 6.22 -6.30
N ILE A 178 28.39 6.42 -5.13
CA ILE A 178 29.83 6.65 -4.95
C ILE A 178 30.52 5.52 -4.17
N GLY A 179 29.74 4.62 -3.56
CA GLY A 179 30.26 3.43 -2.90
C GLY A 179 29.17 2.68 -2.12
N VAL A 180 29.38 1.39 -1.93
CA VAL A 180 28.54 0.56 -1.06
C VAL A 180 29.02 0.70 0.39
N VAL A 181 28.11 0.85 1.35
CA VAL A 181 28.48 0.87 2.77
C VAL A 181 28.82 -0.58 3.18
N PRO A 182 30.04 -0.86 3.68
CA PRO A 182 30.39 -2.19 4.18
C PRO A 182 29.43 -2.60 5.29
N LYS A 183 28.99 -3.86 5.30
CA LYS A 183 28.17 -4.43 6.37
C LYS A 183 28.99 -4.67 7.63
#